data_AF-A0A258VR08-F1
#
_entry.id   AF-A0A258VR08-F1
#
_cell.length_a   1.000
_cell.length_b   1.000
_cell.length_c   1.000
_cell.angle_alpha   90.00
_cell.angle_beta   90.00
_cell.angle_gamma   90.00
#
_symmetry.space_group_name_H-M   'P 1'
#
loop_
_entity.id
_entity.type
_entity.pdbx_description
1 polymer ?
#
loop_
_entity_poly.entity_id
_entity_poly.type
_entity_poly.pdbx_seq_one_letter_code
_entity_poly.pdbx_strand_id
1 'polypeptide(L)'
;MATVRSAPPAVALAESIVLTERSPLPAEHLTLLSIARERSGDRLGSGETIQRAAQRGWRDPIAQQVMFEIALSAGDRAEASRRLAALIGTQEEQAPIKDMTKRLLSVPEGRKAMASALVGGGNWTRAFLSGAASDTSPAMVETVAEALRGGAKIECRTAAVVTRIYQQQGIAFDPALFERCTKRRV
;
A
#
# COMPACT_ATOMS: atom_id res chain seq x y z
N MET A 1 -27.38 17.34 18.70
CA MET A 1 -26.16 17.80 18.01
C MET A 1 -26.40 17.66 16.52
N ALA A 2 -26.33 18.76 15.76
CA ALA A 2 -26.31 18.66 14.30
C ALA A 2 -25.04 17.89 13.93
N THR A 3 -25.17 16.84 13.13
CA THR A 3 -23.97 16.18 12.59
C THR A 3 -23.38 17.07 11.51
N VAL A 4 -22.07 16.97 11.23
CA VAL A 4 -21.42 17.61 10.07
C VAL A 4 -22.19 17.35 8.76
N ARG A 5 -22.99 16.27 8.71
CA ARG A 5 -23.84 15.88 7.58
C ARG A 5 -25.12 16.72 7.42
N SER A 6 -25.49 17.53 8.41
CA SER A 6 -26.76 18.27 8.45
C SER A 6 -26.61 19.78 8.70
N ALA A 7 -25.39 20.27 8.96
CA ALA A 7 -25.14 21.67 9.26
C ALA A 7 -24.84 22.51 7.99
N PRO A 8 -25.16 23.81 7.98
CA PRO A 8 -24.71 24.73 6.94
C PRO A 8 -23.17 24.73 6.79
N PRO A 9 -22.62 24.89 5.58
CA PRO A 9 -21.20 24.66 5.30
C PRO A 9 -20.22 25.43 6.21
N ALA A 10 -20.51 26.70 6.50
CA ALA A 10 -19.65 27.53 7.34
C ALA A 10 -19.62 27.05 8.82
N VAL A 11 -20.76 26.54 9.31
CA VAL A 11 -20.88 26.05 10.69
C VAL A 11 -20.19 24.69 10.83
N ALA A 12 -20.38 23.81 9.84
CA ALA A 12 -19.69 22.53 9.78
C ALA A 12 -18.15 22.69 9.74
N LEU A 13 -17.66 23.70 9.01
CA LEU A 13 -16.24 24.02 8.94
C LEU A 13 -15.68 24.50 10.30
N ALA A 14 -16.36 25.45 10.96
CA ALA A 14 -15.93 26.00 12.24
C ALA A 14 -15.87 24.92 13.34
N GLU A 15 -16.90 24.07 13.45
CA GLU A 15 -16.92 22.98 14.44
C GLU A 15 -15.84 21.93 14.14
N SER A 16 -15.59 21.64 12.86
CA SER A 16 -14.56 20.69 12.45
C SER A 16 -13.15 21.18 12.80
N ILE A 17 -12.87 22.49 12.73
CA ILE A 17 -11.59 23.08 13.14
C ILE A 17 -11.36 22.90 14.65
N VAL A 18 -12.38 23.19 15.48
CA VAL A 18 -12.27 23.08 16.95
C VAL A 18 -12.04 21.63 17.39
N LEU A 19 -12.71 20.66 16.75
CA LEU A 19 -12.52 19.23 17.05
C LEU A 19 -11.15 18.72 16.57
N THR A 20 -10.61 19.33 15.52
CA THR A 20 -9.30 19.05 14.92
C THR A 20 -8.15 19.48 15.82
N GLU A 21 -8.30 20.60 16.54
CA GLU A 21 -7.27 21.13 17.44
C GLU A 21 -7.19 20.40 18.79
N ARG A 22 -8.24 19.72 19.23
CA ARG A 22 -8.40 19.23 20.63
C ARG A 22 -8.09 17.75 20.86
N SER A 23 -7.92 16.95 19.83
CA SER A 23 -7.63 15.50 19.93
C SER A 23 -6.51 15.13 18.97
N PRO A 24 -5.70 14.08 19.21
CA PRO A 24 -4.93 13.48 18.12
C PRO A 24 -5.93 13.04 17.06
N LEU A 25 -6.03 13.82 15.99
CA LEU A 25 -6.96 13.56 14.92
C LEU A 25 -6.76 12.16 14.36
N PRO A 26 -7.81 11.33 14.35
CA PRO A 26 -7.84 10.15 13.50
C PRO A 26 -7.46 10.58 12.08
N ALA A 27 -6.58 9.82 11.43
CA ALA A 27 -6.13 10.14 10.07
C ALA A 27 -7.33 10.25 9.11
N GLU A 28 -8.37 9.46 9.38
CA GLU A 28 -9.64 9.44 8.69
C GLU A 28 -10.33 10.82 8.67
N HIS A 29 -10.26 11.58 9.78
CA HIS A 29 -10.85 12.92 9.84
C HIS A 29 -10.05 13.93 9.00
N LEU A 30 -8.73 13.80 8.96
CA LEU A 30 -7.88 14.62 8.10
C LEU A 30 -8.14 14.29 6.62
N THR A 31 -8.35 13.02 6.28
CA THR A 31 -8.75 12.61 4.94
C THR A 31 -10.10 13.19 4.54
N LEU A 32 -11.11 13.16 5.43
CA LEU A 32 -12.40 13.80 5.16
C LEU A 32 -12.27 15.32 4.94
N LEU A 33 -11.43 15.99 5.74
CA LEU A 33 -11.14 17.41 5.56
C LEU A 33 -10.43 17.70 4.24
N SER A 34 -9.46 16.87 3.85
CA SER A 34 -8.78 16.98 2.54
C SER A 34 -9.78 16.88 1.40
N ILE A 35 -10.66 15.87 1.42
CA ILE A 35 -11.71 15.70 0.40
C ILE A 35 -12.63 16.92 0.35
N ALA A 36 -13.02 17.47 1.50
CA ALA A 36 -13.86 18.67 1.55
C ALA A 36 -13.15 19.92 0.96
N ARG A 37 -11.86 20.08 1.25
CA ARG A 37 -11.02 21.15 0.67
C ARG A 37 -10.90 21.01 -0.85
N GLU A 38 -10.67 19.80 -1.35
CA GLU A 38 -10.63 19.54 -2.79
C GLU A 38 -11.94 19.92 -3.47
N ARG A 39 -13.08 19.49 -2.89
CA ARG A 39 -14.42 19.76 -3.43
C ARG A 39 -14.83 21.24 -3.37
N SER A 40 -14.19 22.03 -2.52
CA SER A 40 -14.41 23.48 -2.42
C SER A 40 -13.41 24.31 -3.24
N GLY A 41 -12.50 23.66 -3.97
CA GLY A 41 -11.50 24.30 -4.83
C GLY A 41 -10.18 24.65 -4.12
N ASP A 42 -10.05 24.38 -2.83
CA ASP A 42 -8.81 24.55 -2.06
C ASP A 42 -7.87 23.35 -2.28
N ARG A 43 -7.27 23.28 -3.47
CA ARG A 43 -6.36 22.19 -3.86
C ARG A 43 -5.07 22.16 -3.04
N LEU A 44 -4.51 23.34 -2.73
CA LEU A 44 -3.30 23.44 -1.93
C LEU A 44 -3.55 22.94 -0.50
N GLY A 45 -4.60 23.45 0.15
CA GLY A 45 -4.96 23.01 1.50
C GLY A 45 -5.42 21.55 1.53
N SER A 46 -6.02 21.03 0.47
CA SER A 46 -6.32 19.61 0.30
C SER A 46 -5.05 18.76 0.33
N GLY A 47 -4.05 19.11 -0.51
CA GLY A 47 -2.78 18.41 -0.60
C GLY A 47 -1.96 18.42 0.69
N GLU A 48 -1.95 19.53 1.42
CA GLU A 48 -1.29 19.60 2.73
C GLU A 48 -1.99 18.72 3.78
N THR A 49 -3.32 18.65 3.73
CA THR A 49 -4.11 17.90 4.72
C THR A 49 -3.97 16.40 4.52
N ILE A 50 -3.99 15.91 3.26
CA ILE A 50 -3.84 14.48 2.99
C ILE A 50 -2.45 13.97 3.36
N GLN A 51 -1.41 14.79 3.18
CA GLN A 51 -0.06 14.46 3.66
C GLN A 51 -0.03 14.33 5.18
N ARG A 52 -0.69 15.24 5.91
CA ARG A 52 -0.83 15.17 7.37
C ARG A 52 -1.63 13.95 7.82
N ALA A 53 -2.63 13.52 7.05
CA ALA A 53 -3.38 12.28 7.30
C ALA A 53 -2.44 11.06 7.18
N ALA A 54 -1.68 10.97 6.08
CA ALA A 54 -0.77 9.87 5.81
C ALA A 54 0.40 9.75 6.81
N GLN A 55 0.82 10.87 7.41
CA GLN A 55 1.81 10.90 8.49
C GLN A 55 1.26 10.36 9.82
N ARG A 56 -0.05 10.48 10.07
CA ARG A 56 -0.67 10.06 11.34
C ARG A 56 -1.18 8.64 11.32
N GLY A 57 -1.69 8.17 10.18
CA GLY A 57 -2.32 6.86 10.08
C GLY A 57 -1.83 6.09 8.87
N TRP A 58 -0.99 5.08 9.10
CA TRP A 58 -0.63 4.13 8.05
C TRP A 58 -1.82 3.29 7.58
N ARG A 59 -2.89 3.21 8.38
CA ARG A 59 -4.10 2.42 8.11
C ARG A 59 -5.17 3.15 7.31
N ASP A 60 -5.03 4.45 7.06
CA ASP A 60 -6.03 5.22 6.32
C ASP A 60 -5.86 4.98 4.81
N PRO A 61 -6.73 4.19 4.16
CA PRO A 61 -6.50 3.72 2.80
C PRO A 61 -6.53 4.84 1.77
N ILE A 62 -7.37 5.87 1.96
CA ILE A 62 -7.43 6.99 1.01
C ILE A 62 -6.14 7.80 1.08
N ALA A 63 -5.65 8.11 2.28
CA ALA A 63 -4.38 8.80 2.46
C ALA A 63 -3.22 7.99 1.87
N GLN A 64 -3.15 6.67 2.11
CA GLN A 64 -2.10 5.84 1.54
C GLN A 64 -2.20 5.76 0.00
N GLN A 65 -3.40 5.69 -0.57
CA GLN A 65 -3.59 5.69 -2.02
C GLN A 65 -3.13 7.01 -2.65
N VAL A 66 -3.54 8.15 -2.09
CA VAL A 66 -3.11 9.46 -2.60
C VAL A 66 -1.59 9.61 -2.48
N MET A 67 -0.99 9.19 -1.36
CA MET A 67 0.46 9.23 -1.21
C MET A 67 1.19 8.28 -2.16
N PHE A 68 0.61 7.12 -2.49
CA PHE A 68 1.12 6.26 -3.54
C PHE A 68 1.15 6.99 -4.88
N GLU A 69 0.06 7.66 -5.26
CA GLU A 69 -0.02 8.40 -6.53
C GLU A 69 0.98 9.55 -6.60
N ILE A 70 1.14 10.30 -5.49
CA ILE A 70 2.12 11.37 -5.38
C ILE A 70 3.54 10.81 -5.54
N ALA A 71 3.88 9.76 -4.79
CA ALA A 71 5.21 9.14 -4.84
C ALA A 71 5.50 8.55 -6.23
N LEU A 72 4.51 7.88 -6.83
CA LEU A 72 4.65 7.30 -8.16
C LEU A 72 4.83 8.40 -9.22
N SER A 73 4.10 9.51 -9.13
CA SER A 73 4.24 10.64 -10.05
C SER A 73 5.58 11.36 -9.90
N ALA A 74 6.11 11.43 -8.66
CA ALA A 74 7.41 12.01 -8.36
C ALA A 74 8.60 11.09 -8.72
N GLY A 75 8.35 9.86 -9.17
CA GLY A 75 9.41 8.87 -9.43
C GLY A 75 9.97 8.21 -8.15
N ASP A 76 9.44 8.52 -6.98
CA ASP A 76 9.84 7.90 -5.70
C ASP A 76 9.22 6.51 -5.55
N ARG A 77 9.87 5.52 -6.18
CA ARG A 77 9.43 4.12 -6.14
C ARG A 77 9.53 3.50 -4.75
N ALA A 78 10.48 3.96 -3.94
CA ALA A 78 10.66 3.45 -2.58
C ALA A 78 9.47 3.86 -1.70
N GLU A 79 9.06 5.12 -1.77
CA GLU A 79 7.88 5.58 -1.05
C GLU A 79 6.60 4.96 -1.60
N ALA A 80 6.43 4.89 -2.93
CA ALA A 80 5.28 4.22 -3.54
C ALA A 80 5.16 2.76 -3.07
N SER A 81 6.28 2.02 -3.01
CA SER A 81 6.31 0.66 -2.47
C SER A 81 5.87 0.59 -1.00
N ARG A 82 6.33 1.52 -0.14
CA ARG A 82 5.91 1.58 1.27
C ARG A 82 4.40 1.82 1.41
N ARG A 83 3.85 2.73 0.60
CA ARG A 83 2.41 3.04 0.61
C ARG A 83 1.57 1.86 0.11
N LEU A 84 2.02 1.18 -0.95
CA LEU A 84 1.38 -0.03 -1.45
C LEU A 84 1.43 -1.17 -0.41
N ALA A 85 2.56 -1.38 0.25
CA ALA A 85 2.72 -2.36 1.32
C ALA A 85 1.76 -2.08 2.49
N ALA A 86 1.62 -0.82 2.92
CA ALA A 86 0.67 -0.41 3.94
C ALA A 86 -0.76 -0.79 3.54
N LEU A 87 -1.17 -0.47 2.31
CA LEU A 87 -2.49 -0.80 1.77
C LEU A 87 -2.76 -2.30 1.67
N ILE A 88 -1.78 -3.10 1.25
CA ILE A 88 -1.90 -4.56 1.24
C ILE A 88 -2.10 -5.07 2.68
N GLY A 89 -1.42 -4.45 3.65
CA GLY A 89 -1.52 -4.79 5.07
C GLY A 89 -2.85 -4.43 5.72
N THR A 90 -3.62 -3.49 5.17
CA THR A 90 -4.96 -3.15 5.69
C THR A 90 -6.05 -4.10 5.22
N GLN A 91 -5.82 -4.85 4.12
CA GLN A 91 -6.81 -5.72 3.48
C GLN A 91 -8.09 -4.98 3.05
N GLU A 92 -7.99 -3.67 2.77
CA GLU A 92 -9.13 -2.87 2.32
C GLU A 92 -9.53 -3.26 0.89
N GLU A 93 -10.80 -3.64 0.69
CA GLU A 93 -11.29 -4.11 -0.61
C GLU A 93 -11.42 -2.99 -1.65
N GLN A 94 -11.60 -1.74 -1.20
CA GLN A 94 -11.86 -0.59 -2.08
C GLN A 94 -10.61 -0.04 -2.76
N ALA A 95 -9.42 -0.33 -2.23
CA ALA A 95 -8.19 0.15 -2.83
C ALA A 95 -7.88 -0.62 -4.13
N PRO A 96 -7.47 0.04 -5.23
CA PRO A 96 -7.17 -0.62 -6.50
C PRO A 96 -5.80 -1.32 -6.49
N ILE A 97 -5.53 -2.15 -5.48
CA ILE A 97 -4.22 -2.76 -5.18
C ILE A 97 -3.61 -3.47 -6.39
N LYS A 98 -4.42 -4.17 -7.18
CA LYS A 98 -3.95 -4.88 -8.39
C LYS A 98 -3.40 -3.90 -9.43
N ASP A 99 -4.11 -2.82 -9.71
CA ASP A 99 -3.67 -1.80 -10.67
C ASP A 99 -2.43 -1.06 -10.15
N MET A 100 -2.45 -0.64 -8.89
CA MET A 100 -1.31 0.03 -8.25
C MET A 100 -0.06 -0.85 -8.28
N THR A 101 -0.20 -2.14 -7.99
CA THR A 101 0.89 -3.12 -8.09
C THR A 101 1.41 -3.18 -9.52
N LYS A 102 0.53 -3.35 -10.52
CA LYS A 102 0.93 -3.40 -11.93
C LYS A 102 1.70 -2.14 -12.36
N ARG A 103 1.22 -0.96 -11.96
CA ARG A 103 1.86 0.33 -12.28
C ARG A 103 3.22 0.47 -11.62
N LEU A 104 3.35 0.11 -10.34
CA LEU A 104 4.64 0.13 -9.65
C LEU A 104 5.64 -0.84 -10.31
N LEU A 105 5.23 -2.08 -10.57
CA LEU A 105 6.11 -3.13 -11.10
C LEU A 105 6.40 -2.99 -12.61
N SER A 106 5.72 -2.07 -13.30
CA SER A 106 5.92 -1.84 -14.75
C SER A 106 7.33 -1.37 -15.10
N VAL A 107 8.06 -0.79 -14.14
CA VAL A 107 9.43 -0.30 -14.32
C VAL A 107 10.43 -1.05 -13.41
N PRO A 108 11.68 -1.25 -13.84
CA PRO A 108 12.70 -1.98 -13.06
C PRO A 108 12.93 -1.41 -11.65
N GLU A 109 12.92 -0.07 -11.51
CA GLU A 109 13.12 0.61 -10.24
C GLU A 109 12.00 0.33 -9.24
N GLY A 110 10.77 0.14 -9.74
CA GLY A 110 9.62 -0.21 -8.91
C GLY A 110 9.66 -1.66 -8.44
N ARG A 111 10.14 -2.58 -9.29
CA ARG A 111 10.39 -3.98 -8.89
C ARG A 111 11.46 -4.06 -7.80
N LYS A 112 12.58 -3.37 -7.99
CA LYS A 112 13.63 -3.22 -6.97
C LYS A 112 13.13 -2.66 -5.65
N ALA A 113 12.35 -1.58 -5.69
CA ALA A 113 11.78 -0.98 -4.50
C ALA A 113 10.85 -1.95 -3.74
N MET A 114 9.97 -2.64 -4.48
CA MET A 114 9.06 -3.61 -3.88
C MET A 114 9.78 -4.86 -3.33
N ALA A 115 10.81 -5.33 -4.04
CA ALA A 115 11.68 -6.40 -3.57
C ALA A 115 12.40 -6.01 -2.26
N SER A 116 12.94 -4.79 -2.19
CA SER A 116 13.56 -4.27 -0.97
C SER A 116 12.57 -4.17 0.20
N ALA A 117 11.31 -3.77 -0.07
CA ALA A 117 10.27 -3.76 0.96
C ALA A 117 9.97 -5.17 1.48
N LEU A 118 9.91 -6.17 0.60
CA LEU A 118 9.73 -7.58 0.99
C LEU A 118 10.85 -8.11 1.89
N VAL A 119 12.09 -7.66 1.66
CA VAL A 119 13.24 -7.98 2.54
C VAL A 119 13.02 -7.41 3.94
N GLY A 120 12.51 -6.17 4.04
CA GLY A 120 12.16 -5.54 5.32
C GLY A 120 11.04 -6.26 6.08
N GLY A 121 10.16 -6.98 5.38
CA GLY A 121 9.10 -7.78 5.98
C GLY A 121 7.89 -6.95 6.42
N GLY A 122 6.98 -7.61 7.14
CA GLY A 122 5.74 -7.01 7.66
C GLY A 122 4.54 -7.94 7.55
N ASN A 123 3.42 -7.54 8.14
CA ASN A 123 2.16 -8.28 8.09
C ASN A 123 1.52 -8.34 6.67
N TRP A 124 1.97 -7.50 5.75
CA TRP A 124 1.50 -7.40 4.37
C TRP A 124 2.16 -8.42 3.42
N THR A 125 3.37 -8.91 3.74
CA THR A 125 4.18 -9.72 2.80
C THR A 125 3.50 -11.03 2.41
N ARG A 126 2.80 -11.67 3.36
CA ARG A 126 2.01 -12.87 3.11
C ARG A 126 0.92 -12.63 2.07
N ALA A 127 0.19 -11.53 2.20
CA ALA A 127 -0.89 -11.17 1.27
C ALA A 127 -0.31 -10.86 -0.12
N PHE A 128 0.80 -10.11 -0.18
CA PHE A 128 1.50 -9.86 -1.44
C PHE A 128 1.95 -11.16 -2.13
N LEU A 129 2.65 -12.05 -1.40
CA LEU A 129 3.15 -13.30 -1.95
C LEU A 129 2.04 -14.28 -2.33
N SER A 130 0.89 -14.22 -1.65
CA SER A 130 -0.31 -14.97 -2.05
C SER A 130 -0.93 -14.39 -3.33
N GLY A 131 -0.90 -13.06 -3.49
CA GLY A 131 -1.26 -12.39 -4.73
C GLY A 131 -0.34 -12.76 -5.91
N ALA A 132 0.96 -12.91 -5.65
CA ALA A 132 1.95 -13.35 -6.65
C ALA A 132 1.72 -14.79 -7.15
N ALA A 133 0.97 -15.61 -6.41
CA ALA A 133 0.51 -16.90 -6.90
C ALA A 133 -0.61 -16.78 -7.95
N SER A 134 -1.34 -15.66 -7.94
CA SER A 134 -2.44 -15.38 -8.88
C SER A 134 -2.04 -14.48 -10.04
N ASP A 135 -0.98 -13.67 -9.87
CA ASP A 135 -0.39 -12.84 -10.91
C ASP A 135 0.99 -13.40 -11.29
N THR A 136 1.03 -14.10 -12.42
CA THR A 136 2.24 -14.72 -12.95
C THR A 136 2.93 -13.88 -14.02
N SER A 137 2.66 -12.57 -14.06
CA SER A 137 3.34 -11.66 -14.97
C SER A 137 4.87 -11.69 -14.74
N PRO A 138 5.68 -11.47 -15.81
CA PRO A 138 7.14 -11.44 -15.67
C PRO A 138 7.62 -10.44 -14.61
N ALA A 139 6.95 -9.29 -14.50
CA ALA A 139 7.27 -8.27 -13.51
C ALA A 139 7.07 -8.75 -12.06
N MET A 140 6.00 -9.50 -11.80
CA MET A 140 5.75 -10.09 -10.48
C MET A 140 6.79 -11.17 -10.15
N VAL A 141 7.05 -12.08 -11.11
CA VAL A 141 8.04 -13.16 -10.95
C VAL A 141 9.44 -12.60 -10.67
N GLU A 142 9.86 -11.60 -11.44
CA GLU A 142 11.14 -10.90 -11.27
C GLU A 142 11.25 -10.24 -9.89
N THR A 143 10.18 -9.57 -9.45
CA THR A 143 10.11 -8.91 -8.13
C THR A 143 10.26 -9.91 -6.99
N VAL A 144 9.56 -11.05 -7.06
CA VAL A 144 9.65 -12.11 -6.04
C VAL A 144 11.04 -12.75 -6.04
N ALA A 145 11.59 -13.05 -7.22
CA ALA A 145 12.93 -13.62 -7.32
C ALA A 145 14.00 -12.66 -6.77
N GLU A 146 13.91 -11.37 -7.08
CA GLU A 146 14.81 -10.34 -6.55
C GLU A 146 14.70 -10.22 -5.03
N ALA A 147 13.48 -10.23 -4.49
CA ALA A 147 13.26 -10.21 -3.04
C ALA A 147 13.90 -11.41 -2.33
N LEU A 148 13.72 -12.62 -2.87
CA LEU A 148 14.28 -13.83 -2.29
C LEU A 148 15.82 -13.86 -2.36
N ARG A 149 16.41 -13.37 -3.46
CA ARG A 149 17.87 -13.18 -3.55
C ARG A 149 18.37 -12.16 -2.52
N GLY A 150 17.59 -11.12 -2.25
CA GLY A 150 17.84 -10.11 -1.22
C GLY A 150 17.61 -10.58 0.21
N GLY A 151 17.16 -11.82 0.44
CA GLY A 151 16.96 -12.39 1.77
C GLY A 151 15.55 -12.21 2.34
N ALA A 152 14.56 -11.89 1.52
CA ALA A 152 13.17 -11.86 1.95
C ALA A 152 12.73 -13.23 2.49
N LYS A 153 12.00 -13.22 3.61
CA LYS A 153 11.49 -14.43 4.23
C LYS A 153 10.13 -14.80 3.64
N ILE A 154 10.01 -16.05 3.20
CA ILE A 154 8.75 -16.64 2.74
C ILE A 154 8.33 -17.81 3.65
N GLU A 155 7.04 -17.92 3.96
CA GLU A 155 6.50 -19.09 4.66
C GLU A 155 6.56 -20.32 3.75
N CYS A 156 6.98 -21.47 4.27
CA CYS A 156 7.09 -22.70 3.46
C CYS A 156 5.79 -23.12 2.77
N ARG A 157 4.64 -22.87 3.40
CA ARG A 157 3.33 -23.13 2.76
C ARG A 157 3.14 -22.27 1.52
N THR A 158 3.43 -20.97 1.62
CA THR A 158 3.32 -20.03 0.49
C THR A 158 4.33 -20.37 -0.60
N ALA A 159 5.58 -20.68 -0.23
CA ALA A 159 6.62 -21.08 -1.17
C ALA A 159 6.20 -22.32 -1.98
N ALA A 160 5.65 -23.34 -1.33
CA ALA A 160 5.16 -24.55 -2.00
C ALA A 160 4.01 -24.24 -2.99
N VAL A 161 3.08 -23.36 -2.62
CA VAL A 161 1.97 -22.95 -3.50
C VAL A 161 2.49 -22.21 -4.74
N VAL A 162 3.35 -21.22 -4.55
CA VAL A 162 3.93 -20.44 -5.67
C VAL A 162 4.76 -21.33 -6.59
N THR A 163 5.63 -22.17 -6.02
CA THR A 163 6.46 -23.13 -6.77
C THR A 163 5.60 -24.04 -7.65
N ARG A 164 4.54 -24.63 -7.09
CA ARG A 164 3.63 -25.50 -7.83
C ARG A 164 2.95 -24.77 -9.00
N ILE A 165 2.50 -23.54 -8.77
CA ILE A 165 1.85 -22.73 -9.81
C ILE A 165 2.83 -22.38 -10.91
N TYR A 166 4.05 -21.97 -10.56
CA TYR A 166 5.08 -21.65 -11.54
C TYR A 166 5.45 -22.88 -12.39
N GLN A 167 5.57 -24.06 -11.79
CA GLN A 167 5.77 -25.31 -12.51
C GLN A 167 4.61 -25.65 -13.44
N GLN A 168 3.37 -25.55 -12.96
CA GLN A 168 2.16 -25.84 -13.76
C GLN A 168 2.01 -24.90 -14.96
N GLN A 169 2.46 -23.65 -14.84
CA GLN A 169 2.39 -22.65 -15.89
C GLN A 169 3.67 -22.55 -16.73
N GLY A 170 4.69 -23.37 -16.47
CA GLY A 170 5.95 -23.36 -17.22
C GLY A 170 6.78 -22.07 -17.05
N ILE A 171 6.61 -21.37 -15.93
CA ILE A 171 7.33 -20.13 -15.62
C ILE A 171 8.75 -20.48 -15.20
N ALA A 172 9.75 -19.79 -15.73
CA ALA A 172 11.13 -19.95 -15.31
C ALA A 172 11.35 -19.28 -13.94
N PHE A 173 11.84 -20.04 -12.95
CA PHE A 173 12.24 -19.56 -11.63
C PHE A 173 13.38 -20.41 -11.09
N ASP A 174 14.03 -19.94 -10.01
CA ASP A 174 15.06 -20.69 -9.29
C ASP A 174 14.42 -21.39 -8.07
N PRO A 175 14.25 -22.74 -8.09
CA PRO A 175 13.65 -23.47 -6.98
C PRO A 175 14.43 -23.33 -5.67
N ALA A 176 15.75 -23.17 -5.74
CA ALA A 176 16.61 -23.07 -4.56
C ALA A 176 16.33 -21.79 -3.75
N LEU A 177 15.75 -20.75 -4.38
CA LEU A 177 15.29 -19.55 -3.66
C LEU A 177 14.07 -19.83 -2.79
N PHE A 178 13.15 -20.69 -3.25
CA PHE A 178 11.92 -21.03 -2.55
C PHE A 178 12.13 -22.07 -1.45
N GLU A 179 13.18 -22.89 -1.56
CA GLU A 179 13.58 -23.87 -0.54
C GLU A 179 14.12 -23.22 0.75
N ARG A 180 14.59 -21.96 0.69
CA ARG A 180 15.06 -21.17 1.85
C ARG A 180 13.91 -20.65 2.74
N CYS A 181 12.74 -21.25 2.62
CA CYS A 181 11.55 -20.84 3.33
C CYS A 181 11.68 -21.04 4.85
N THR A 182 10.87 -20.30 5.60
CA THR A 182 10.82 -20.39 7.06
C THR A 182 9.56 -21.12 7.51
N LYS A 183 9.69 -21.99 8.52
CA LYS A 183 8.54 -22.60 9.20
C LYS A 183 7.86 -21.53 10.05
N ARG A 184 6.53 -21.48 10.00
CA ARG A 184 5.73 -20.56 10.82
C ARG A 184 6.01 -20.83 12.30
N ARG A 185 6.50 -19.83 13.03
CA ARG A 185 6.41 -19.87 14.51
C ARG A 185 4.94 -19.66 14.86
N VAL A 186 4.38 -20.67 15.50
CA VAL A 186 3.03 -20.63 16.09
C VAL A 186 3.06 -19.66 17.27
#